data_AF-P31844-F1
#
_entry.id   AF-P31844-F1
#
_cell.length_a   1.000
_cell.length_b   1.000
_cell.length_c   1.000
_cell.angle_alpha   90.00
_cell.angle_beta   90.00
_cell.angle_gamma   90.00
#
_symmetry.space_group_name_H-M   'P 1'
#
loop_
_entity.id
_entity.type
_entity.pdbx_description
1 polymer ?
#
loop_
_entity_poly.entity_id
_entity_poly.type
_entity_poly.pdbx_seq_one_letter_code
_entity_poly.pdbx_strand_id
1 'polypeptide(L)'
;MKKLTIFSGGLGAVFSVLAQLFAVIDDSYTLGNLWFLGALAGIITMLASIQTNNKPVFSILLIASSVIGLLGTGLVYIIPTLFNIIIIYKFSKVSQ
;
A
#
# COMPACT_ATOMS: atom_id res chain seq x y z
N MET A 1 -11.23 -10.98 -3.68
CA MET A 1 -10.57 -9.66 -3.76
C MET A 1 -10.35 -9.03 -2.39
N LYS A 2 -11.40 -8.80 -1.59
CA LYS A 2 -11.30 -8.17 -0.24
C LYS A 2 -10.13 -8.67 0.63
N LYS A 3 -10.06 -9.99 0.89
CA LYS A 3 -9.00 -10.59 1.73
C LYS A 3 -7.58 -10.30 1.21
N LEU A 4 -7.38 -10.40 -0.11
CA LEU A 4 -6.08 -10.13 -0.75
C LEU A 4 -5.72 -8.65 -0.67
N THR A 5 -6.70 -7.76 -0.80
CA THR A 5 -6.51 -6.31 -0.62
C THR A 5 -6.14 -5.96 0.83
N ILE A 6 -6.81 -6.54 1.82
CA ILE A 6 -6.46 -6.37 3.24
C ILE A 6 -5.05 -6.88 3.50
N PHE A 7 -4.69 -8.04 2.96
CA PHE A 7 -3.35 -8.60 3.08
C PHE A 7 -2.28 -7.68 2.47
N SER A 8 -2.51 -7.15 1.27
CA SER A 8 -1.61 -6.17 0.63
C SER A 8 -1.42 -4.92 1.50
N GLY A 9 -2.52 -4.35 2.00
CA GLY A 9 -2.46 -3.20 2.89
C GLY A 9 -1.75 -3.50 4.21
N GLY A 10 -1.94 -4.71 4.76
CA GLY A 10 -1.24 -5.20 5.94
C GLY A 10 0.26 -5.29 5.74
N LEU A 11 0.70 -5.87 4.63
CA LEU A 11 2.12 -5.89 4.24
C LEU A 11 2.67 -4.47 4.09
N GLY A 12 1.93 -3.57 3.42
CA GLY A 12 2.32 -2.17 3.28
C GLY A 12 2.54 -1.48 4.62
N ALA A 13 1.61 -1.66 5.56
CA ALA A 13 1.74 -1.08 6.90
C ALA A 13 2.92 -1.69 7.67
N VAL A 14 3.05 -3.03 7.68
CA VAL A 14 4.13 -3.73 8.41
C VAL A 14 5.49 -3.35 7.87
N PHE A 15 5.69 -3.38 6.55
CA PHE A 15 6.98 -3.02 5.96
C PHE A 15 7.34 -1.55 6.19
N SER A 16 6.36 -0.66 6.21
CA SER A 16 6.60 0.75 6.54
C SER A 16 7.02 0.95 7.99
N VAL A 17 6.41 0.22 8.93
CA VAL A 17 6.82 0.26 10.35
C VAL A 17 8.22 -0.36 10.53
N LEU A 18 8.51 -1.47 9.84
CA LEU A 18 9.85 -2.07 9.87
C LEU A 18 10.90 -1.11 9.31
N ALA A 19 10.58 -0.42 8.22
CA ALA A 19 11.43 0.64 7.71
C ALA A 19 11.66 1.65 8.83
N GLN A 20 10.63 2.24 9.45
CA GLN A 20 10.80 3.23 10.54
C GLN A 20 11.80 2.79 11.62
N LEU A 21 11.75 1.53 12.05
CA LEU A 21 12.70 1.01 13.03
C LEU A 21 14.16 1.07 12.54
N PHE A 22 14.43 0.83 11.25
CA PHE A 22 15.75 1.03 10.67
C PHE A 22 16.19 2.50 10.66
N ALA A 23 15.28 3.44 10.41
CA ALA A 23 15.62 4.87 10.43
C ALA A 23 15.96 5.36 11.84
N VAL A 24 15.35 4.77 12.87
CA VAL A 24 15.71 5.03 14.27
C VAL A 24 17.10 4.47 14.59
N ILE A 25 17.47 3.32 14.04
CA ILE A 25 18.81 2.73 14.23
C ILE A 25 19.91 3.57 13.57
N ASP A 26 19.61 4.16 12.41
CA ASP A 26 20.56 4.95 11.61
C ASP A 26 20.52 6.46 11.94
N ASP A 27 19.81 6.86 13.00
CA ASP A 27 19.56 8.27 13.37
C ASP A 27 19.00 9.15 12.22
N SER A 28 18.45 8.53 11.19
CA SER A 28 17.90 9.17 10.00
C SER A 28 16.40 9.45 10.17
N TYR A 29 16.04 10.17 11.24
CA TYR A 29 14.66 10.49 11.62
C TYR A 29 13.83 11.17 10.51
N THR A 30 14.49 11.90 9.60
CA THR A 30 13.82 12.50 8.43
C THR A 30 13.24 11.43 7.50
N LEU A 31 14.00 10.36 7.22
CA LEU A 31 13.53 9.22 6.44
C LEU A 31 12.47 8.43 7.21
N GLY A 32 12.68 8.22 8.52
CA GLY A 32 11.69 7.56 9.38
C GLY A 32 10.33 8.26 9.37
N ASN A 33 10.31 9.59 9.39
CA ASN A 33 9.07 10.35 9.31
C ASN A 33 8.37 10.20 7.96
N LEU A 34 9.11 10.18 6.85
CA LEU A 34 8.55 9.93 5.52
C LEU A 34 7.96 8.51 5.41
N TRP A 35 8.50 7.55 6.16
CA TRP A 35 8.03 6.18 6.14
C TRP A 35 6.62 6.01 6.76
N PHE A 36 6.11 7.00 7.51
CA PHE A 36 4.68 7.02 7.89
C PHE A 36 3.73 7.13 6.70
N LEU A 37 4.16 7.72 5.58
CA LEU A 37 3.36 7.75 4.35
C LEU A 37 3.12 6.34 3.81
N GLY A 38 4.09 5.43 3.98
CA GLY A 38 3.89 4.02 3.63
C GLY A 38 2.86 3.34 4.52
N ALA A 39 2.86 3.63 5.83
CA ALA A 39 1.85 3.09 6.74
C ALA A 39 0.45 3.62 6.39
N LEU A 40 0.34 4.92 6.09
CA LEU A 40 -0.87 5.55 5.58
C LEU A 40 -1.33 4.91 4.27
N ALA A 41 -0.42 4.66 3.33
CA ALA A 41 -0.70 3.96 2.09
C ALA A 41 -1.27 2.55 2.34
N GLY A 42 -0.72 1.81 3.30
CA GLY A 42 -1.22 0.50 3.71
C GLY A 42 -2.67 0.57 4.22
N ILE A 43 -2.97 1.57 5.06
CA ILE A 43 -4.34 1.83 5.55
C ILE A 43 -5.28 2.18 4.38
N ILE A 44 -4.85 3.04 3.45
CA ILE A 44 -5.65 3.38 2.26
C ILE A 44 -5.94 2.11 1.43
N THR A 45 -4.95 1.23 1.24
CA THR A 45 -5.16 -0.06 0.59
C THR A 45 -6.19 -0.90 1.34
N MET A 46 -6.16 -0.96 2.68
CA MET A 46 -7.18 -1.67 3.46
C MET A 46 -8.58 -1.04 3.29
N LEU A 47 -8.69 0.28 3.29
CA LEU A 47 -9.96 0.99 3.06
C LEU A 47 -10.52 0.71 1.65
N ALA A 48 -9.63 0.55 0.65
CA ALA A 48 -10.05 0.13 -0.68
C ALA A 48 -10.82 -1.20 -0.64
N SER A 49 -10.51 -2.13 0.27
CA SER A 49 -11.22 -3.41 0.37
C SER A 49 -12.73 -3.28 0.66
N ILE A 50 -13.19 -2.15 1.21
CA ILE A 50 -14.60 -1.86 1.45
C ILE A 50 -15.27 -1.39 0.15
N GLN A 51 -14.50 -0.76 -0.74
CA GLN A 51 -14.97 -0.16 -1.99
C GLN A 51 -15.01 -1.14 -3.18
N THR A 52 -14.97 -2.46 -2.95
CA THR A 52 -14.96 -3.45 -4.06
C THR A 52 -16.17 -3.41 -4.99
N ASN A 53 -17.28 -2.79 -4.55
CA ASN A 53 -18.48 -2.63 -5.38
C ASN A 53 -18.39 -1.40 -6.29
N ASN A 54 -17.54 -0.41 -5.96
CA ASN A 54 -17.33 0.79 -6.76
C ASN A 54 -16.00 0.69 -7.50
N LYS A 55 -16.04 0.16 -8.72
CA LYS A 55 -14.84 -0.17 -9.50
C LYS A 55 -13.84 0.98 -9.67
N PRO A 56 -14.24 2.20 -10.11
CA PRO A 56 -13.28 3.29 -10.27
C PRO A 56 -12.65 3.70 -8.95
N VAL A 57 -13.43 3.82 -7.87
CA VAL A 57 -12.90 4.20 -6.54
C VAL A 57 -11.93 3.14 -6.02
N PHE A 58 -12.26 1.85 -6.16
CA PHE A 58 -11.37 0.75 -5.78
C PHE A 58 -10.00 0.85 -6.45
N SER A 59 -9.99 0.97 -7.79
CA SER A 59 -8.75 1.06 -8.55
C SER A 59 -7.96 2.33 -8.25
N ILE A 60 -8.63 3.48 -8.10
CA ILE A 60 -7.98 4.76 -7.76
C ILE A 60 -7.31 4.66 -6.39
N LEU A 61 -7.97 4.07 -5.38
CA LEU A 61 -7.36 3.90 -4.05
C LEU A 61 -6.13 2.98 -4.09
N LEU A 62 -6.15 1.92 -4.88
CA LEU A 62 -4.99 1.03 -5.05
C LEU A 62 -3.82 1.73 -5.77
N ILE A 63 -4.11 2.53 -6.80
CA ILE A 63 -3.09 3.31 -7.50
C ILE A 63 -2.51 4.39 -6.58
N ALA A 64 -3.37 5.19 -5.95
CA ALA A 64 -2.97 6.25 -5.03
C ALA A 64 -2.15 5.71 -3.86
N SER A 65 -2.58 4.62 -3.24
CA SER A 65 -1.80 3.98 -2.16
C SER A 65 -0.45 3.48 -2.66
N SER A 66 -0.37 2.92 -3.88
CA SER A 66 0.92 2.49 -4.45
C SER A 66 1.87 3.67 -4.67
N VAL A 67 1.37 4.79 -5.21
CA VAL A 67 2.17 6.01 -5.42
C VAL A 67 2.62 6.60 -4.08
N ILE A 68 1.70 6.78 -3.13
CA ILE A 68 2.02 7.33 -1.81
C ILE A 68 3.02 6.42 -1.07
N GLY A 69 2.83 5.11 -1.14
CA GLY A 69 3.71 4.15 -0.47
C GLY A 69 5.11 4.11 -1.06
N LEU A 70 5.24 4.17 -2.39
CA LEU A 70 6.54 4.27 -3.07
C LEU A 70 7.22 5.61 -2.81
N LEU A 71 6.50 6.73 -2.80
CA LEU A 71 7.06 8.04 -2.44
C LEU A 71 7.48 8.09 -0.96
N GLY A 72 6.69 7.45 -0.10
CA GLY A 72 6.94 7.38 1.33
C GLY A 72 8.16 6.52 1.67
N THR A 73 8.15 5.26 1.24
CA THR A 73 9.09 4.21 1.70
C THR A 73 10.00 3.66 0.61
N GLY A 74 9.95 4.21 -0.61
CA GLY A 74 10.80 3.79 -1.71
C GLY A 74 10.63 2.32 -2.06
N LEU A 75 11.77 1.63 -2.21
CA LEU A 75 11.83 0.23 -2.64
C LEU A 75 11.12 -0.74 -1.69
N VAL A 76 11.00 -0.38 -0.41
CA VAL A 76 10.34 -1.22 0.61
C VAL A 76 8.86 -1.47 0.25
N TYR A 77 8.20 -0.50 -0.42
CA TYR A 77 6.80 -0.63 -0.83
C TYR A 77 6.58 -1.39 -2.16
N ILE A 78 7.64 -1.87 -2.82
CA ILE A 78 7.49 -2.56 -4.12
C ILE A 78 6.62 -3.81 -3.97
N ILE A 79 6.81 -4.59 -2.91
CA ILE A 79 6.05 -5.84 -2.71
C ILE A 79 4.54 -5.54 -2.60
N PRO A 80 4.06 -4.68 -1.67
CA PRO A 80 2.65 -4.24 -1.66
C PRO A 80 2.17 -3.68 -3.01
N THR A 81 3.01 -2.92 -3.70
CA THR A 81 2.68 -2.35 -5.03
C THR A 81 2.42 -3.44 -6.06
N LEU A 82 3.26 -4.48 -6.13
CA LEU A 82 3.06 -5.61 -7.04
C LEU A 82 1.74 -6.34 -6.73
N PHE A 83 1.41 -6.53 -5.45
CA PHE A 83 0.11 -7.06 -5.06
C PHE A 83 -1.04 -6.16 -5.54
N ASN A 84 -0.93 -4.85 -5.37
CA ASN A 84 -1.95 -3.90 -5.84
C ASN A 84 -2.14 -3.95 -7.36
N ILE A 85 -1.06 -4.03 -8.15
CA ILE A 85 -1.12 -4.19 -9.61
C ILE A 85 -1.83 -5.50 -9.98
N ILE A 86 -1.48 -6.62 -9.36
CA ILE A 86 -2.12 -7.92 -9.59
C ILE A 86 -3.62 -7.86 -9.23
N ILE A 87 -3.96 -7.20 -8.13
CA ILE A 87 -5.34 -7.01 -7.69
C ILE A 87 -6.13 -6.20 -8.73
N ILE A 88 -5.57 -5.07 -9.21
CA ILE A 88 -6.20 -4.22 -10.24
C ILE A 88 -6.44 -5.04 -11.51
N TYR A 89 -5.43 -5.79 -11.97
CA TYR A 89 -5.53 -6.62 -13.17
C TYR A 89 -6.59 -7.72 -13.05
N LYS A 90 -6.64 -8.43 -11.91
CA LYS A 90 -7.68 -9.44 -11.68
C LYS A 90 -9.07 -8.81 -11.60
N PHE A 91 -9.16 -7.63 -10.99
CA PHE A 91 -10.43 -6.94 -10.80
C PHE A 91 -11.00 -6.40 -12.12
N SER A 92 -10.16 -5.97 -13.06
CA SER A 92 -10.61 -5.58 -14.40
C SER A 92 -11.13 -6.77 -15.21
N LYS A 93 -10.59 -7.99 -15.01
CA LYS A 93 -11.02 -9.21 -15.71
C LYS A 93 -12.28 -9.86 -15.18
N VAL A 94 -12.57 -9.78 -13.87
CA VAL A 94 -13.79 -10.36 -13.27
C VAL A 94 -15.06 -9.60 -13.69
N SER A 95 -14.92 -8.47 -14.38
CA SER A 95 -16.03 -7.63 -14.86
C SER A 95 -16.55 -7.97 -16.27
N GLN A 96 -15.89 -8.86 -17.01
CA GLN A 96 -16.35 -9.29 -18.34
C GLN A 96 -17.04 -10.65 -18.22
#